data_AF-A0A518BL14-F1
#
_entry.id   AF-A0A518BL14-F1
#
_cell.length_a   1.000
_cell.length_b   1.000
_cell.length_c   1.000
_cell.angle_alpha   90.00
_cell.angle_beta   90.00
_cell.angle_gamma   90.00
#
_symmetry.space_group_name_H-M   'P 1'
#
loop_
_entity.id
_entity.type
_entity.pdbx_description
1 polymer ?
#
loop_
_entity_poly.entity_id
_entity_poly.type
_entity_poly.pdbx_seq_one_letter_code
_entity_poly.pdbx_strand_id
1 'polypeptide(L)'
;MSSSIETSGPQLLTEPPEDFLERLADMTWNHEKERDGISIDEIHAFDAINHVVSGTVEIDGLEYGFQIESGDIHGTLVHAWGAAEDVGRYVPPEPEQRTFIPRDRELPTRRPEMFAVYLAWRDTPWFKEKVGGLNYDSHFAPGGKTESYYSDWAAQRGMTVGGMSDFRAMLAEYKAGQAMEGGSK
;
A
#
# COMPACT_ATOMS: atom_id res chain seq x y z
N MET A 1 -6.21 -60.49 4.04
CA MET A 1 -6.46 -59.23 3.30
C MET A 1 -6.55 -58.13 4.33
N SER A 2 -5.41 -57.53 4.69
CA SER A 2 -5.39 -56.36 5.57
C SER A 2 -5.35 -55.12 4.67
N SER A 3 -6.50 -54.49 4.51
CA SER A 3 -6.61 -53.20 3.83
C SER A 3 -6.16 -52.14 4.82
N SER A 4 -4.96 -51.61 4.63
CA SER A 4 -4.50 -50.42 5.33
C SER A 4 -5.34 -49.24 4.84
N ILE A 5 -6.18 -48.69 5.72
CA ILE A 5 -6.83 -47.40 5.48
C ILE A 5 -5.74 -46.37 5.73
N GLU A 6 -5.20 -45.79 4.66
CA GLU A 6 -4.43 -44.55 4.75
C GLU A 6 -5.40 -43.46 5.20
N THR A 7 -5.49 -43.24 6.51
CA THR A 7 -6.00 -42.00 7.07
C THR A 7 -5.07 -40.90 6.60
N SER A 8 -5.41 -40.33 5.45
CA SER A 8 -4.87 -39.04 5.02
C SER A 8 -5.22 -38.06 6.12
N GLY A 9 -4.21 -37.56 6.84
CA GLY A 9 -4.42 -36.51 7.83
C GLY A 9 -5.12 -35.30 7.20
N PRO A 10 -5.73 -34.43 8.01
CA PRO A 10 -6.41 -33.26 7.49
C PRO A 10 -5.40 -32.44 6.66
N GLN A 11 -5.73 -32.22 5.38
CA GLN A 11 -4.89 -31.43 4.48
C GLN A 11 -5.12 -29.96 4.79
N LEU A 12 -4.03 -29.19 4.94
CA LEU A 12 -4.11 -27.75 5.07
C LEU A 12 -4.76 -27.15 3.82
N LEU A 13 -5.72 -26.26 4.04
CA LEU A 13 -6.30 -25.46 2.96
C LEU A 13 -5.24 -24.52 2.38
N THR A 14 -5.15 -24.46 1.05
CA THR A 14 -4.23 -23.57 0.35
C THR A 14 -4.77 -22.15 0.20
N GLU A 15 -6.08 -21.96 0.39
CA GLU A 15 -6.79 -20.68 0.28
C GLU A 15 -7.85 -20.56 1.38
N PRO A 16 -8.17 -19.34 1.84
CA PRO A 16 -9.24 -19.11 2.79
C PRO A 16 -10.60 -19.47 2.20
N PRO A 17 -11.49 -20.15 2.96
CA PRO A 17 -12.87 -20.36 2.54
C PRO A 17 -13.64 -19.03 2.38
N GLU A 18 -14.56 -18.99 1.42
CA GLU A 18 -15.35 -17.78 1.13
C GLU A 18 -16.25 -17.38 2.31
N ASP A 19 -16.86 -18.34 3.02
CA ASP A 19 -17.67 -18.09 4.20
C ASP A 19 -16.87 -17.49 5.37
N PHE A 20 -15.57 -17.81 5.45
CA PHE A 20 -14.66 -17.17 6.40
C PHE A 20 -14.42 -15.71 6.02
N LEU A 21 -14.19 -15.40 4.74
CA LEU A 21 -13.99 -14.03 4.26
C LEU A 21 -15.22 -13.15 4.53
N GLU A 22 -16.43 -13.68 4.29
CA GLU A 22 -17.68 -12.98 4.61
C GLU A 22 -17.82 -12.69 6.12
N ARG A 23 -17.55 -13.70 6.96
CA ARG A 23 -17.57 -13.54 8.42
C ARG A 23 -16.54 -12.53 8.92
N LEU A 24 -15.33 -12.55 8.36
CA LEU A 24 -14.26 -11.63 8.70
C LEU A 24 -14.62 -10.19 8.32
N ALA A 25 -15.24 -9.98 7.16
CA ALA A 25 -15.71 -8.66 6.73
C ALA A 25 -16.74 -8.08 7.71
N ASP A 26 -17.73 -8.89 8.10
CA ASP A 26 -18.76 -8.49 9.07
C ASP A 26 -18.17 -8.22 10.48
N MET A 27 -17.25 -9.07 10.97
CA MET A 27 -16.55 -8.82 12.22
C MET A 27 -15.79 -7.49 12.20
N THR A 28 -15.08 -7.22 11.11
CA THR A 28 -14.26 -6.02 10.97
C THR A 28 -15.13 -4.75 10.95
N TRP A 29 -16.27 -4.81 10.27
CA TRP A 29 -17.26 -3.73 10.24
C TRP A 29 -17.89 -3.47 11.61
N ASN A 30 -18.14 -4.52 12.39
CA ASN A 30 -18.72 -4.44 13.73
C ASN A 30 -17.68 -4.25 14.85
N HIS A 31 -16.39 -4.14 14.51
CA HIS A 31 -15.27 -4.04 15.45
C HIS A 31 -15.20 -5.21 16.46
N GLU A 32 -15.62 -6.40 16.03
CA GLU A 32 -15.52 -7.63 16.81
C GLU A 32 -14.12 -8.21 16.69
N LYS A 33 -13.52 -8.61 17.82
CA LYS A 33 -12.17 -9.22 17.84
C LYS A 33 -12.18 -10.74 17.86
N GLU A 34 -13.27 -11.36 18.32
CA GLU A 34 -13.38 -12.80 18.45
C GLU A 34 -14.80 -13.24 18.11
N ARG A 35 -14.96 -14.22 17.20
CA ARG A 35 -16.26 -14.82 16.84
C ARG A 35 -16.07 -16.12 16.06
N ASP A 36 -16.85 -17.15 16.37
CA ASP A 36 -16.93 -18.40 15.59
C ASP A 36 -15.57 -19.03 15.23
N GLY A 37 -14.65 -19.05 16.20
CA GLY A 37 -13.29 -19.59 16.02
C GLY A 37 -12.30 -18.64 15.34
N ILE A 38 -12.73 -17.43 14.96
CA ILE A 38 -11.88 -16.36 14.42
C ILE A 38 -11.41 -15.47 15.58
N SER A 39 -10.11 -15.17 15.62
CA SER A 39 -9.46 -14.20 16.51
C SER A 39 -8.73 -13.16 15.66
N ILE A 40 -9.00 -11.88 15.88
CA ILE A 40 -8.33 -10.75 15.22
C ILE A 40 -7.31 -10.15 16.19
N ASP A 41 -6.04 -10.27 15.85
CA ASP A 41 -4.93 -9.74 16.63
C ASP A 41 -4.72 -8.25 16.34
N GLU A 42 -4.75 -7.89 15.06
CA GLU A 42 -4.39 -6.55 14.58
C GLU A 42 -5.21 -6.14 13.36
N ILE A 43 -5.58 -4.86 13.32
CA ILE A 43 -6.16 -4.19 12.16
C ILE A 43 -5.25 -3.00 11.84
N HIS A 44 -4.54 -3.08 10.71
CA HIS A 44 -3.68 -2.02 10.22
C HIS A 44 -4.41 -1.22 9.13
N ALA A 45 -4.83 0.00 9.44
CA ALA A 45 -5.45 0.90 8.46
C ALA A 45 -4.39 1.68 7.67
N PHE A 46 -4.45 1.61 6.34
CA PHE A 46 -3.65 2.47 5.45
C PHE A 46 -4.28 3.85 5.29
N ASP A 47 -5.61 3.86 5.18
CA ASP A 47 -6.43 5.05 5.03
C ASP A 47 -7.83 4.79 5.62
N ALA A 48 -8.78 5.70 5.37
CA ALA A 48 -10.12 5.63 5.95
C ALA A 48 -10.93 4.39 5.53
N ILE A 49 -10.58 3.69 4.45
CA ILE A 49 -11.35 2.53 3.96
C ILE A 49 -10.49 1.29 3.68
N ASN A 50 -9.19 1.43 3.44
CA ASN A 50 -8.27 0.34 3.14
C ASN A 50 -7.50 -0.08 4.38
N HIS A 51 -7.54 -1.37 4.70
CA HIS A 51 -6.90 -1.93 5.88
C HIS A 51 -6.49 -3.39 5.67
N VAL A 52 -5.50 -3.85 6.44
CA VAL A 52 -5.15 -5.27 6.57
C VAL A 52 -5.57 -5.77 7.95
N VAL A 53 -6.27 -6.90 7.97
CA VAL A 53 -6.62 -7.64 9.17
C VAL A 53 -5.72 -8.85 9.28
N SER A 54 -5.14 -9.07 10.46
CA SER A 54 -4.38 -10.29 10.75
C SER A 54 -4.84 -10.95 12.03
N GLY A 55 -4.78 -12.27 12.05
CA GLY A 55 -5.19 -13.07 13.20
C GLY A 55 -5.20 -14.56 12.89
N THR A 56 -6.00 -15.32 13.63
CA THR A 56 -6.14 -16.77 13.47
C THR A 56 -7.59 -17.21 13.34
N VAL A 57 -7.81 -18.37 12.71
CA VAL A 57 -9.13 -19.01 12.62
C VAL A 57 -9.01 -20.52 12.80
N GLU A 58 -9.91 -21.10 13.59
CA GLU A 58 -10.06 -22.55 13.70
C GLU A 58 -11.03 -23.09 12.63
N ILE A 59 -10.56 -24.01 11.77
CA ILE A 59 -11.34 -24.69 10.74
C ILE A 59 -11.07 -26.18 10.84
N ASP A 60 -12.11 -26.98 11.06
CA ASP A 60 -12.03 -28.44 11.20
C ASP A 60 -10.99 -28.91 12.25
N GLY A 61 -10.84 -28.14 13.34
CA GLY A 61 -9.89 -28.42 14.42
C GLY A 61 -8.43 -28.09 14.11
N LEU A 62 -8.18 -27.41 12.99
CA LEU A 62 -6.87 -26.86 12.64
C LEU A 62 -6.88 -25.33 12.78
N GLU A 63 -5.82 -24.79 13.35
CA GLU A 63 -5.64 -23.35 13.50
C GLU A 63 -4.86 -22.79 12.29
N TYR A 64 -5.47 -21.84 11.59
CA TYR A 64 -4.88 -21.13 10.47
C TYR A 64 -4.56 -19.70 10.88
N GLY A 65 -3.41 -19.18 10.44
CA GLY A 65 -3.14 -17.75 10.49
C GLY A 65 -3.51 -17.07 9.17
N PHE A 66 -3.92 -15.81 9.23
CA PHE A 66 -4.29 -15.03 8.05
C PHE A 66 -3.78 -13.60 8.09
N GLN A 67 -3.54 -13.04 6.91
CA GLN A 67 -3.33 -11.60 6.65
C GLN A 67 -4.14 -11.22 5.41
N ILE A 68 -5.22 -10.47 5.59
CA ILE A 68 -6.19 -10.15 4.54
C ILE A 68 -6.35 -8.64 4.45
N GLU A 69 -6.09 -8.09 3.27
CA GLU A 69 -6.42 -6.71 2.92
C GLU A 69 -7.87 -6.61 2.45
N SER A 70 -8.56 -5.57 2.92
CA SER A 70 -9.92 -5.24 2.53
C SER A 70 -10.03 -3.74 2.30
N GLY A 71 -10.65 -3.35 1.18
CA GLY A 71 -10.92 -1.95 0.84
C GLY A 71 -11.21 -1.74 -0.65
N ASP A 72 -11.28 -0.47 -1.06
CA ASP A 72 -11.62 -0.09 -2.44
C ASP A 72 -10.45 -0.22 -3.41
N ILE A 73 -9.19 -0.20 -2.94
CA ILE A 73 -8.02 -0.17 -3.84
C ILE A 73 -7.90 -1.48 -4.62
N HIS A 74 -7.96 -2.62 -3.93
CA HIS A 74 -7.79 -3.96 -4.53
C HIS A 74 -8.99 -4.89 -4.28
N GLY A 75 -10.04 -4.42 -3.60
CA GLY A 75 -11.11 -5.30 -3.10
C GLY A 75 -10.61 -6.09 -1.90
N THR A 76 -10.59 -7.42 -2.03
CA THR A 76 -10.06 -8.33 -1.01
C THR A 76 -8.81 -9.02 -1.54
N LEU A 77 -7.68 -8.87 -0.83
CA LEU A 77 -6.40 -9.49 -1.19
C LEU A 77 -5.87 -10.31 -0.01
N VAL A 78 -5.47 -11.55 -0.29
CA VAL A 78 -4.87 -12.44 0.70
C VAL A 78 -3.36 -12.30 0.64
N HIS A 79 -2.75 -11.69 1.66
CA HIS A 79 -1.29 -11.54 1.78
C HIS A 79 -0.64 -12.82 2.31
N ALA A 80 -1.29 -13.48 3.27
CA ALA A 80 -0.81 -14.73 3.85
C ALA A 80 -1.99 -15.59 4.34
N TRP A 81 -1.85 -16.90 4.17
CA TRP A 81 -2.78 -17.93 4.64
C TRP A 81 -2.01 -19.24 4.83
N GLY A 82 -2.25 -19.94 5.94
CA GLY A 82 -1.57 -21.19 6.25
C GLY A 82 -1.64 -21.55 7.73
N ALA A 83 -0.78 -22.47 8.17
CA ALA A 83 -0.66 -22.81 9.58
C ALA A 83 -0.34 -21.57 10.42
N ALA A 84 -0.95 -21.44 11.59
CA ALA A 84 -0.81 -20.26 12.44
C ALA A 84 0.65 -19.98 12.85
N GLU A 85 1.47 -21.03 13.04
CA GLU A 85 2.89 -20.87 13.33
C GLU A 85 3.72 -20.31 12.16
N ASP A 86 3.27 -20.49 10.92
CA ASP A 86 3.96 -20.07 9.70
C ASP A 86 3.53 -18.65 9.27
N VAL A 87 2.29 -18.29 9.58
CA VAL A 87 1.74 -16.97 9.26
C VAL A 87 2.03 -16.02 10.42
N GLY A 88 3.10 -15.24 10.27
CA GLY A 88 3.46 -14.21 11.24
C GLY A 88 2.49 -13.03 11.29
N ARG A 89 2.85 -12.01 12.07
CA ARG A 89 2.12 -10.73 12.08
C ARG A 89 2.30 -9.98 10.78
N TYR A 90 1.29 -9.22 10.40
CA TYR A 90 1.42 -8.29 9.29
C TYR A 90 2.45 -7.20 9.63
N VAL A 91 3.41 -6.98 8.73
CA VAL A 91 4.40 -5.92 8.87
C VAL A 91 4.09 -4.88 7.80
N PRO A 92 3.48 -3.74 8.17
CA PRO A 92 3.12 -2.74 7.18
C PRO A 92 4.36 -2.13 6.54
N PRO A 93 4.31 -1.80 5.23
CA PRO A 93 5.36 -1.01 4.60
C PRO A 93 5.44 0.37 5.27
N GLU A 94 6.61 1.01 5.19
CA GLU A 94 6.76 2.39 5.68
C GLU A 94 5.79 3.32 4.92
N PRO A 95 5.03 4.17 5.62
CA PRO A 95 4.12 5.11 4.96
C PRO A 95 4.86 6.02 3.99
N GLU A 96 4.47 5.99 2.72
CA GLU A 96 5.02 6.87 1.71
C GLU A 96 4.13 8.10 1.51
N GLN A 97 4.72 9.29 1.69
CA GLN A 97 4.05 10.53 1.32
C GLN A 97 4.00 10.69 -0.20
N ARG A 98 2.81 10.99 -0.72
CA ARG A 98 2.62 11.27 -2.15
C ARG A 98 3.02 12.70 -2.46
N THR A 99 3.52 12.92 -3.67
CA THR A 99 3.88 14.25 -4.18
C THR A 99 3.67 14.32 -5.69
N PHE A 100 3.87 15.51 -6.25
CA PHE A 100 3.92 15.68 -7.70
C PHE A 100 5.36 15.74 -8.16
N ILE A 101 5.65 15.02 -9.23
CA ILE A 101 6.97 14.92 -9.83
C ILE A 101 6.87 15.15 -11.33
N PRO A 102 7.95 15.59 -11.99
CA PRO A 102 7.96 15.70 -13.44
C PRO A 102 7.60 14.37 -14.10
N ARG A 103 6.81 14.42 -15.18
CA ARG A 103 6.47 13.21 -15.94
C ARG A 103 7.71 12.58 -16.59
N ASP A 104 8.62 13.43 -17.06
CA ASP A 104 9.92 13.03 -17.56
C ASP A 104 10.86 12.76 -16.38
N ARG A 105 11.15 11.49 -16.11
CA ARG A 105 12.02 11.06 -15.01
C ARG A 105 13.48 11.41 -15.23
N GLU A 106 13.89 11.61 -16.48
CA GLU A 106 15.25 11.99 -16.87
C GLU A 106 15.43 13.52 -16.92
N LEU A 107 14.40 14.31 -16.55
CA LEU A 107 14.48 15.76 -16.53
C LEU A 107 15.69 16.31 -15.74
N PRO A 108 16.08 15.74 -14.57
CA PRO A 108 17.26 16.15 -13.82
C PRO A 108 18.57 16.18 -14.64
N THR A 109 18.76 15.20 -15.52
CA THR A 109 20.00 15.01 -16.27
C THR A 109 19.92 15.60 -17.67
N ARG A 110 18.76 15.46 -18.33
CA ARG A 110 18.57 15.88 -19.73
C ARG A 110 18.33 17.39 -19.89
N ARG A 111 17.62 17.99 -18.92
CA ARG A 111 17.29 19.43 -18.90
C ARG A 111 17.33 19.98 -17.46
N PRO A 112 18.53 20.03 -16.84
CA PRO A 112 18.70 20.45 -15.45
C PRO A 112 18.12 21.84 -15.16
N GLU A 113 18.13 22.75 -16.14
CA GLU A 113 17.54 24.08 -16.04
C GLU A 113 16.02 24.04 -15.82
N MET A 114 15.33 23.10 -16.46
CA MET A 114 13.89 22.90 -16.28
C MET A 114 13.60 22.19 -14.96
N PHE A 115 14.47 21.28 -14.53
CA PHE A 115 14.35 20.66 -13.21
C PHE A 115 14.53 21.70 -12.09
N ALA A 116 15.42 22.68 -12.23
CA ALA A 116 15.56 23.79 -11.29
C ALA A 116 14.28 24.64 -11.17
N VAL A 117 13.58 24.89 -12.28
CA VAL A 117 12.27 25.57 -12.27
C VAL A 117 11.24 24.75 -11.47
N TYR A 118 11.20 23.44 -11.66
CA TYR A 118 10.35 22.54 -10.88
C TYR A 118 10.69 22.60 -9.38
N LEU A 119 11.98 22.61 -9.01
CA LEU A 119 12.39 22.76 -7.61
C LEU A 119 11.87 24.07 -7.02
N ALA A 120 11.96 25.18 -7.76
CA ALA A 120 11.41 26.46 -7.34
C ALA A 120 9.88 26.41 -7.15
N TRP A 121 9.15 25.68 -8.00
CA TRP A 121 7.71 25.46 -7.82
C TRP A 121 7.39 24.73 -6.51
N ARG A 122 8.19 23.73 -6.13
CA ARG A 122 7.95 22.98 -4.87
C ARG A 122 7.97 23.87 -3.63
N ASP A 123 8.70 24.98 -3.67
CA ASP A 123 8.77 25.92 -2.56
C ASP A 123 7.60 26.90 -2.48
N THR A 124 6.80 27.00 -3.54
CA THR A 124 5.65 27.91 -3.60
C THR A 124 4.48 27.46 -2.71
N PRO A 125 3.65 28.39 -2.20
CA PRO A 125 2.48 28.07 -1.39
C PRO A 125 1.48 27.16 -2.11
N TRP A 126 1.17 27.44 -3.38
CA TRP A 126 0.16 26.68 -4.14
C TRP A 126 0.57 25.21 -4.32
N PHE A 127 1.87 24.93 -4.48
CA PHE A 127 2.35 23.57 -4.64
C PHE A 127 2.26 22.81 -3.31
N LYS A 128 2.70 23.44 -2.22
CA LYS A 128 2.62 22.87 -0.87
C LYS A 128 1.18 22.59 -0.45
N GLU A 129 0.27 23.53 -0.73
CA GLU A 129 -1.17 23.36 -0.51
C GLU A 129 -1.72 22.17 -1.30
N LYS A 130 -1.37 22.06 -2.59
CA LYS A 130 -1.84 20.95 -3.41
C LYS A 130 -1.28 19.59 -2.98
N VAL A 131 -0.02 19.52 -2.55
CA VAL A 131 0.54 18.29 -1.96
C VAL A 131 -0.15 17.96 -0.64
N GLY A 132 -0.44 18.96 0.19
CA GLY A 132 -1.20 18.76 1.43
C GLY A 132 -2.60 18.19 1.16
N GLY A 133 -3.33 18.79 0.21
CA GLY A 133 -4.62 18.28 -0.23
C GLY A 133 -4.55 16.85 -0.78
N LEU A 134 -3.56 16.55 -1.63
CA LEU A 134 -3.35 15.20 -2.17
C LEU A 134 -3.22 14.16 -1.06
N ASN A 135 -2.38 14.41 -0.06
CA ASN A 135 -2.18 13.46 1.03
C ASN A 135 -3.39 13.38 1.96
N TYR A 136 -4.08 14.49 2.21
CA TYR A 136 -5.32 14.50 3.00
C TYR A 136 -6.42 13.69 2.30
N ASP A 137 -6.72 14.00 1.04
CA ASP A 137 -7.80 13.33 0.31
C ASP A 137 -7.47 11.86 0.04
N SER A 138 -6.20 11.52 -0.25
CA SER A 138 -5.79 10.12 -0.40
C SER A 138 -5.99 9.31 0.89
N HIS A 139 -5.99 9.95 2.05
CA HIS A 139 -6.19 9.29 3.33
C HIS A 139 -7.67 9.29 3.77
N PHE A 140 -8.41 10.37 3.54
CA PHE A 140 -9.78 10.53 4.07
C PHE A 140 -10.90 10.32 3.04
N ALA A 141 -10.60 10.48 1.76
CA ALA A 141 -11.50 10.18 0.66
C ALA A 141 -10.76 9.40 -0.46
N PRO A 142 -10.10 8.27 -0.12
CA PRO A 142 -9.44 7.43 -1.11
C PRO A 142 -10.43 6.94 -2.18
N GLY A 143 -9.91 6.67 -3.38
CA GLY A 143 -10.69 6.10 -4.49
C GLY A 143 -10.51 6.84 -5.82
N GLY A 144 -11.08 6.25 -6.88
CA GLY A 144 -10.77 6.64 -8.26
C GLY A 144 -11.08 8.10 -8.62
N LYS A 145 -12.04 8.75 -7.96
CA LYS A 145 -12.32 10.18 -8.18
C LYS A 145 -11.20 11.07 -7.67
N THR A 146 -10.70 10.81 -6.47
CA THR A 146 -9.57 11.52 -5.87
C THR A 146 -8.31 11.32 -6.70
N GLU A 147 -8.04 10.09 -7.12
CA GLU A 147 -6.90 9.77 -7.98
C GLU A 147 -6.96 10.49 -9.34
N SER A 148 -8.14 10.47 -9.99
CA SER A 148 -8.34 11.17 -11.26
C SER A 148 -8.16 12.67 -11.12
N TYR A 149 -8.73 13.28 -10.07
CA TYR A 149 -8.62 14.72 -9.81
C TYR A 149 -7.16 15.19 -9.73
N TYR A 150 -6.34 14.49 -8.95
CA TYR A 150 -4.93 14.87 -8.78
C TYR A 150 -4.07 14.51 -10.00
N SER A 151 -4.37 13.40 -10.67
CA SER A 151 -3.69 13.01 -11.91
C SER A 151 -3.93 14.01 -13.03
N ASP A 152 -5.18 14.46 -13.22
CA ASP A 152 -5.54 15.47 -14.22
C ASP A 152 -4.88 16.82 -13.92
N TRP A 153 -4.92 17.25 -12.67
CA TRP A 153 -4.28 18.49 -12.24
C TRP A 153 -2.75 18.47 -12.48
N ALA A 154 -2.10 17.34 -12.19
CA ALA A 154 -0.67 17.15 -12.40
C ALA A 154 -0.32 17.13 -13.89
N ALA A 155 -1.13 16.43 -14.69
CA ALA A 155 -0.95 16.32 -16.14
C ALA A 155 -0.97 17.67 -16.84
N GLN A 156 -1.87 18.58 -16.44
CA GLN A 156 -1.94 19.95 -16.96
C GLN A 156 -0.67 20.78 -16.73
N ARG A 157 0.21 20.32 -15.83
CA ARG A 157 1.47 20.99 -15.45
C ARG A 157 2.72 20.20 -15.86
N GLY A 158 2.57 19.17 -16.71
CA GLY A 158 3.68 18.31 -17.13
C GLY A 158 4.21 17.41 -16.01
N MET A 159 3.40 17.17 -14.98
CA MET A 159 3.73 16.34 -13.83
C MET A 159 2.92 15.03 -13.83
N THR A 160 3.27 14.15 -12.91
CA THR A 160 2.49 12.99 -12.50
C THR A 160 2.45 12.91 -10.97
N VAL A 161 1.48 12.17 -10.44
CA VAL A 161 1.51 11.77 -9.03
C VAL A 161 2.59 10.70 -8.85
N GLY A 162 3.39 10.82 -7.80
CA GLY A 162 4.44 9.88 -7.45
C GLY A 162 4.77 9.93 -5.96
N GLY A 163 5.82 9.22 -5.57
CA GLY A 163 6.28 9.15 -4.19
C GLY A 163 7.25 10.27 -3.81
N MET A 164 7.40 10.53 -2.51
CA MET A 164 8.54 11.33 -2.02
C MET A 164 9.88 10.59 -2.24
N SER A 165 9.88 9.26 -2.32
CA SER A 165 11.07 8.47 -2.68
C SER A 165 11.54 8.79 -4.10
N ASP A 166 10.62 8.79 -5.06
CA ASP A 166 10.84 9.18 -6.47
C ASP A 166 11.51 10.56 -6.56
N PHE A 167 10.94 11.55 -5.86
CA PHE A 167 11.48 12.90 -5.85
C PHE A 167 12.90 12.94 -5.28
N ARG A 168 13.17 12.21 -4.19
CA ARG A 168 14.50 12.16 -3.58
C ARG A 168 15.53 11.55 -4.53
N ALA A 169 15.17 10.51 -5.28
CA ALA A 169 16.02 9.92 -6.29
C ALA A 169 16.37 10.93 -7.40
N MET A 170 15.36 11.61 -7.97
CA MET A 170 15.57 12.64 -8.99
C MET A 170 16.43 13.81 -8.47
N LEU A 171 16.23 14.22 -7.21
CA LEU A 171 17.03 15.28 -6.59
C LEU A 171 18.50 14.85 -6.39
N ALA A 172 18.74 13.58 -6.06
CA ALA A 172 20.09 13.05 -5.92
C ALA A 172 20.84 13.06 -7.26
N GLU A 173 20.19 12.62 -8.35
CA GLU A 173 20.74 12.69 -9.71
C GLU A 173 21.07 14.11 -10.15
N TYR A 174 20.15 15.05 -9.91
CA TYR A 174 20.38 16.47 -10.20
C TYR A 174 21.62 17.01 -9.48
N LYS A 175 21.74 16.73 -8.18
CA LYS A 175 22.88 17.17 -7.36
C LYS A 175 24.19 16.53 -7.83
N ALA A 176 24.17 15.26 -8.21
CA ALA A 176 25.34 14.57 -8.75
C ALA A 176 25.83 15.22 -10.06
N GLY A 177 24.89 15.59 -10.95
CA GLY A 177 25.22 16.31 -12.18
C GLY A 177 25.86 17.68 -11.92
N GLN A 178 25.30 18.46 -11.00
CA GLN A 178 25.84 19.78 -10.62
C GLN A 178 27.25 19.71 -10.00
N ALA A 179 27.54 18.66 -9.23
CA ALA A 179 28.85 18.47 -8.61
C ALA A 179 29.96 18.18 -9.65
N MET A 180 29.64 17.47 -10.74
CA MET A 180 30.61 17.17 -11.81
C MET A 180 30.95 18.41 -12.65
N GLU A 181 29.98 19.29 -12.91
CA GLU A 181 30.20 20.55 -13.64
C GLU A 181 30.99 21.57 -12.80
N GLY A 182 30.80 21.58 -11.48
CA GLY A 182 31.52 22.48 -10.56
C GLY A 182 32.96 22.07 -10.22
N GLY A 183 33.36 20.83 -10.53
CA GLY A 183 34.70 20.27 -10.26
C GLY A 183 35.73 20.45 -11.37
N SER A 184 35.34 20.99 -12.54
CA SER A 184 36.25 21.36 -13.63
C SER A 184 36.71 22.82 -13.50
N LYS A 185 37.52 23.11 -12.48
CA LYS A 185 38.28 24.37 -12.40
C LYS A 185 39.71 24.11 -11.95
#